data_AF-A0A6A5XXF3-F1
#
_entry.id   AF-A0A6A5XXF3-F1
#
_cell.length_a   1.000
_cell.length_b   1.000
_cell.length_c   1.000
_cell.angle_alpha   90.00
_cell.angle_beta   90.00
_cell.angle_gamma   90.00
#
_symmetry.space_group_name_H-M   'P 1'
#
loop_
_entity.id
_entity.type
_entity.pdbx_description
1 polymer ?
#
loop_
_entity_poly.entity_id
_entity_poly.type
_entity_poly.pdbx_seq_one_letter_code
_entity_poly.pdbx_strand_id
1 'polypeptide(L)'
;MVAIARSFGAARLAARSVQAGKPASRFVSTQAPVRQNTLVQNSAFRNAFKNNSARNMIQSRGIVAETTAGAMVAAAKLQGAGLATIGLAGAGVGIGTVFGGLIQGVARNPSLRGQLFQYAVLGFAFAEATGLFALMMSFLLLYVA
;
A
#
# COMPACT_ATOMS: atom_id res chain seq x y z
N MET A 1 11.62 33.64 24.21
CA MET A 1 12.93 33.90 24.83
C MET A 1 13.39 32.62 25.53
N VAL A 2 13.88 31.63 24.79
CA VAL A 2 15.32 31.29 24.67
C VAL A 2 16.06 31.37 26.00
N ALA A 3 16.30 30.22 26.62
CA ALA A 3 17.45 30.01 27.50
C ALA A 3 17.92 28.55 27.35
N ILE A 4 18.81 28.38 26.37
CA ILE A 4 19.74 27.27 26.24
C ILE A 4 20.73 27.36 27.41
N ALA A 5 20.88 26.30 28.19
CA ALA A 5 22.03 26.14 29.09
C ALA A 5 22.40 24.65 29.22
N ARG A 6 23.35 24.22 28.38
CA ARG A 6 24.16 23.01 28.59
C ARG A 6 25.04 23.24 29.83
N SER A 7 24.81 22.48 30.89
CA SER A 7 25.72 22.38 32.02
C SER A 7 26.53 21.09 31.92
N PHE A 8 27.76 21.22 31.44
CA PHE A 8 28.85 20.26 31.66
C PHE A 8 29.21 20.30 33.15
N GLY A 9 29.07 19.17 33.85
CA GLY A 9 29.45 19.03 35.25
C GLY A 9 30.04 17.65 35.51
N ALA A 10 31.36 17.58 35.44
CA ALA A 10 32.17 16.44 35.81
C ALA A 10 32.08 16.15 37.32
N ALA A 11 31.83 14.88 37.71
CA ALA A 11 32.22 14.36 39.01
C ALA A 11 32.13 12.82 39.00
N ARG A 12 33.12 12.19 38.36
CA ARG A 12 33.44 10.79 38.58
C ARG A 12 34.47 10.77 39.71
N LEU A 13 34.04 10.54 40.95
CA LEU A 13 34.95 10.41 42.09
C LEU A 13 34.36 9.54 43.21
N ALA A 14 35.22 8.67 43.73
CA ALA A 14 35.15 7.94 45.01
C ALA A 14 34.04 6.89 45.11
N ALA A 15 34.29 5.60 44.85
CA ALA A 15 35.21 4.69 45.54
C ALA A 15 35.05 4.72 47.07
N ARG A 16 34.55 3.60 47.62
CA ARG A 16 34.95 2.93 48.89
C ARG A 16 33.76 2.51 49.77
N SER A 17 33.39 1.24 49.66
CA SER A 17 32.87 0.44 50.77
C SER A 17 33.54 -0.94 50.66
N VAL A 18 34.72 -1.08 51.27
CA VAL A 18 34.92 -1.89 52.48
C VAL A 18 34.63 -3.37 52.22
N GLN A 19 35.72 -4.02 51.85
CA GLN A 19 35.91 -5.46 51.87
C GLN A 19 36.09 -5.92 53.32
N ALA A 20 35.22 -6.80 53.78
CA ALA A 20 35.33 -7.44 55.08
C ALA A 20 35.10 -8.95 54.93
N GLY A 21 36.07 -9.75 55.40
CA GLY A 21 35.91 -11.20 55.62
C GLY A 21 36.69 -12.13 54.69
N LYS A 22 37.96 -12.40 55.04
CA LYS A 22 38.68 -13.68 54.78
C LYS A 22 38.12 -14.73 55.79
N PRO A 23 38.22 -16.08 55.59
CA PRO A 23 39.43 -16.75 55.11
C PRO A 23 39.27 -18.05 54.28
N ALA A 24 40.38 -18.41 53.62
CA ALA A 24 40.90 -19.75 53.37
C ALA A 24 39.92 -20.91 53.10
N SER A 25 39.99 -21.48 51.90
CA SER A 25 40.60 -22.81 51.74
C SER A 25 40.65 -23.26 50.29
N ARG A 26 41.80 -23.84 49.94
CA ARG A 26 42.02 -24.81 48.87
C ARG A 26 41.79 -24.35 47.43
N PHE A 27 42.91 -23.98 46.83
CA PHE A 27 43.27 -24.45 45.51
C PHE A 27 43.04 -25.97 45.41
N VAL A 28 41.96 -26.34 44.74
CA VAL A 28 41.84 -27.65 44.09
C VAL A 28 41.86 -27.36 42.60
N SER A 29 43.05 -27.50 42.03
CA SER A 29 43.22 -27.80 40.62
C SER A 29 42.64 -29.21 40.41
N THR A 30 41.36 -29.27 40.06
CA THR A 30 40.86 -30.37 39.23
C THR A 30 40.65 -29.79 37.85
N GLN A 31 41.64 -30.02 36.99
CA GLN A 31 41.50 -30.03 35.54
C GLN A 31 40.30 -30.95 35.20
N ALA A 32 39.11 -30.39 35.07
CA ALA A 32 37.98 -31.08 34.48
C ALA A 32 38.10 -30.93 32.95
N PRO A 33 38.24 -32.02 32.17
CA PRO A 33 38.21 -31.91 30.72
C PRO A 33 36.84 -31.37 30.33
N VAL A 34 36.84 -30.38 29.44
CA VAL A 34 35.65 -29.86 28.76
C VAL A 34 34.99 -31.03 28.04
N ARG A 35 34.07 -31.74 28.72
CA ARG A 35 33.05 -32.55 28.06
C ARG A 35 32.13 -31.54 27.40
N GLN A 36 32.44 -31.23 26.14
CA GLN A 36 31.50 -30.61 25.22
C GLN A 36 30.20 -31.41 25.28
N ASN A 37 29.23 -30.93 26.05
CA ASN A 37 27.85 -31.36 25.94
C ASN A 37 27.33 -30.87 24.60
N THR A 38 27.73 -31.57 23.54
CA THR A 38 27.29 -31.40 22.15
C THR A 38 25.77 -31.46 22.04
N LEU A 39 25.06 -32.06 23.00
CA LEU A 39 23.60 -32.14 23.06
C LEU A 39 22.91 -30.85 23.51
N VAL A 40 23.52 -30.06 24.40
CA VAL A 40 22.96 -28.75 24.83
C VAL A 40 23.20 -27.69 23.76
N GLN A 41 24.33 -27.79 23.04
CA GLN A 41 24.58 -26.95 21.88
C GLN A 41 23.66 -27.34 20.71
N ASN A 42 23.36 -28.63 20.52
CA ASN A 42 22.39 -29.08 19.52
C ASN A 42 20.96 -28.65 19.87
N SER A 43 20.57 -28.67 21.14
CA SER A 43 19.24 -28.21 21.55
C SER A 43 19.12 -26.68 21.48
N ALA A 44 20.16 -25.91 21.80
CA ALA A 44 20.18 -24.45 21.64
C ALA A 44 20.16 -24.03 20.17
N PHE A 45 20.93 -24.69 19.30
CA PHE A 45 20.91 -24.50 17.86
C PHE A 45 19.52 -24.85 17.31
N ARG A 46 19.00 -26.07 17.58
CA ARG A 46 17.66 -26.48 17.17
C ARG A 46 16.57 -25.53 17.68
N ASN A 47 16.67 -25.04 18.91
CA ASN A 47 15.73 -24.07 19.47
C ASN A 47 15.89 -22.70 18.79
N ALA A 48 17.10 -22.27 18.41
CA ALA A 48 17.31 -21.04 17.64
C ALA A 48 16.69 -21.13 16.23
N PHE A 49 16.86 -22.24 15.50
CA PHE A 49 16.21 -22.44 14.20
C PHE A 49 14.69 -22.59 14.32
N LYS A 50 14.19 -23.29 15.34
CA LYS A 50 12.75 -23.43 15.59
C LYS A 50 12.12 -22.09 16.01
N ASN A 51 12.84 -21.27 16.79
CA ASN A 51 12.42 -19.94 17.22
C ASN A 51 12.44 -18.92 16.06
N ASN A 52 13.37 -19.04 15.10
CA ASN A 52 13.42 -18.15 13.94
C ASN A 52 12.38 -18.49 12.87
N SER A 53 12.09 -19.78 12.64
CA SER A 53 11.00 -20.19 11.73
C SER A 53 9.62 -19.90 12.32
N ALA A 54 9.43 -20.10 13.63
CA ALA A 54 8.19 -19.71 14.32
C ALA A 54 7.98 -18.19 14.31
N ARG A 55 9.05 -17.40 14.47
CA ARG A 55 8.99 -15.93 14.38
C ARG A 55 8.66 -15.44 12.98
N ASN A 56 9.26 -16.02 11.93
CA ASN A 56 8.93 -15.66 10.55
C ASN A 56 7.50 -16.09 10.14
N MET A 57 6.95 -17.17 10.70
CA MET A 57 5.57 -17.58 10.47
C MET A 57 4.54 -16.78 11.28
N ILE A 58 4.91 -16.28 12.46
CA ILE A 58 4.03 -15.48 13.33
C ILE A 58 4.08 -13.99 12.96
N GLN A 59 5.20 -13.47 12.44
CA GLN A 59 5.30 -12.08 11.96
C GLN A 59 4.76 -11.88 10.54
N SER A 60 4.72 -12.92 9.70
CA SER A 60 4.21 -12.83 8.31
C SER A 60 2.68 -12.77 8.20
N ARG A 61 1.91 -12.99 9.28
CA ARG A 61 0.44 -13.01 9.21
C ARG A 61 -0.20 -11.62 9.29
N GLY A 62 0.50 -10.62 9.84
CA GLY A 62 -0.01 -9.24 9.97
C GLY A 62 0.47 -8.31 8.85
N ILE A 63 1.79 -8.19 8.68
CA ILE A 63 2.37 -7.22 7.74
C ILE A 63 2.14 -7.63 6.27
N VAL A 64 2.28 -8.91 5.93
CA VAL A 64 2.08 -9.37 4.54
C VAL A 64 0.60 -9.41 4.16
N ALA A 65 -0.29 -9.73 5.10
CA ALA A 65 -1.73 -9.74 4.83
C ALA A 65 -2.26 -8.32 4.57
N GLU A 66 -1.82 -7.33 5.36
CA GLU A 66 -2.24 -5.94 5.21
C GLU A 66 -1.64 -5.30 3.94
N THR A 67 -0.35 -5.54 3.65
CA THR A 67 0.27 -5.05 2.40
C THR A 67 -0.30 -5.72 1.15
N THR A 68 -0.60 -7.02 1.22
CA THR A 68 -1.19 -7.75 0.08
C THR A 68 -2.66 -7.36 -0.11
N ALA A 69 -3.44 -7.24 0.95
CA ALA A 69 -4.83 -6.76 0.86
C ALA A 69 -4.90 -5.33 0.30
N GLY A 70 -4.03 -4.43 0.77
CA GLY A 70 -3.93 -3.08 0.23
C GLY A 70 -3.53 -3.06 -1.26
N ALA A 71 -2.57 -3.90 -1.66
CA ALA A 71 -2.17 -4.03 -3.07
C ALA A 71 -3.30 -4.57 -3.95
N MET A 72 -4.08 -5.54 -3.47
CA MET A 72 -5.22 -6.09 -4.18
C MET A 72 -6.34 -5.06 -4.36
N VAL A 73 -6.63 -4.26 -3.33
CA VAL A 73 -7.61 -3.15 -3.41
C VAL A 73 -7.14 -2.08 -4.41
N ALA A 74 -5.86 -1.72 -4.37
CA ALA A 74 -5.28 -0.77 -5.34
C ALA A 74 -5.36 -1.31 -6.79
N ALA A 75 -5.03 -2.58 -7.01
CA ALA A 75 -5.14 -3.22 -8.32
C ALA A 75 -6.60 -3.28 -8.81
N ALA A 76 -7.54 -3.63 -7.93
CA ALA A 76 -8.97 -3.67 -8.25
C ALA A 76 -9.52 -2.29 -8.62
N LYS A 77 -9.07 -1.21 -7.96
CA LYS A 77 -9.45 0.16 -8.30
C LYS A 77 -8.97 0.56 -9.70
N LEU A 78 -7.73 0.25 -10.05
CA LEU A 78 -7.18 0.55 -11.37
C LEU A 78 -7.90 -0.24 -12.48
N GLN A 79 -8.19 -1.52 -12.24
CA GLN A 79 -8.97 -2.34 -13.18
C GLN A 79 -10.41 -1.84 -13.32
N GLY A 80 -11.08 -1.54 -12.21
CA GLY A 80 -12.45 -1.01 -12.21
C GLY A 80 -12.54 0.35 -12.91
N ALA A 81 -11.60 1.26 -12.65
CA ALA A 81 -11.53 2.55 -13.32
C ALA A 81 -11.35 2.39 -14.84
N GLY A 82 -10.48 1.46 -15.28
CA GLY A 82 -10.29 1.15 -16.69
C GLY A 82 -11.56 0.60 -17.35
N LEU A 83 -12.21 -0.38 -16.72
CA LEU A 83 -13.45 -0.98 -17.24
C LEU A 83 -14.61 0.03 -17.30
N ALA A 84 -14.68 0.98 -16.36
CA ALA A 84 -15.69 2.04 -16.39
C ALA A 84 -15.58 2.93 -17.64
N THR A 85 -14.38 3.10 -18.21
CA THR A 85 -14.19 3.92 -19.43
C THR A 85 -14.72 3.29 -20.70
N ILE A 86 -15.03 1.98 -20.71
CA ILE A 86 -15.60 1.29 -21.89
C ILE A 86 -16.92 1.95 -22.31
N GLY A 87 -17.63 2.58 -21.37
CA GLY A 87 -18.83 3.38 -21.66
C GLY A 87 -18.62 4.49 -22.70
N LEU A 88 -17.40 5.01 -22.88
CA LEU A 88 -17.11 6.01 -23.92
C LEU A 88 -17.26 5.49 -25.34
N ALA A 89 -17.13 4.17 -25.55
CA ALA A 89 -17.42 3.59 -26.86
C ALA A 89 -18.88 3.88 -27.26
N GLY A 90 -19.82 3.83 -26.31
CA GLY A 90 -21.22 4.17 -26.54
C GLY A 90 -21.42 5.63 -26.93
N ALA A 91 -20.71 6.56 -26.27
CA ALA A 91 -20.74 7.97 -26.62
C ALA A 91 -20.23 8.21 -28.05
N GLY A 92 -19.11 7.58 -28.43
CA GLY A 92 -18.56 7.68 -29.79
C GLY A 92 -19.54 7.18 -30.87
N VAL A 93 -20.19 6.03 -30.62
CA VAL A 93 -21.22 5.49 -31.53
C VAL A 93 -22.45 6.41 -31.58
N GLY A 94 -22.87 6.96 -30.44
CA GLY A 94 -23.97 7.92 -30.35
C GLY A 94 -23.72 9.18 -31.18
N ILE A 95 -22.53 9.76 -31.07
CA ILE A 95 -22.13 10.95 -31.85
C ILE A 95 -22.13 10.63 -33.35
N GLY A 96 -21.52 9.51 -33.75
CA GLY A 96 -21.46 9.10 -35.15
C GLY A 96 -22.84 8.86 -35.78
N THR A 97 -23.76 8.26 -35.02
CA THR A 97 -25.13 8.01 -35.48
C THR A 97 -25.96 9.30 -35.58
N VAL A 98 -25.85 10.22 -34.62
CA VAL A 98 -26.54 11.52 -34.66
C VAL A 98 -26.07 12.36 -35.86
N PHE A 99 -24.77 12.50 -36.06
CA PHE A 99 -24.24 13.25 -37.21
C PHE A 99 -24.48 12.55 -38.55
N GLY A 100 -24.45 11.22 -38.59
CA GLY A 100 -24.83 10.44 -39.76
C GLY A 100 -26.29 10.68 -40.18
N GLY A 101 -27.21 10.67 -39.21
CA GLY A 101 -28.62 11.00 -39.42
C GLY A 101 -28.84 12.45 -39.86
N LEU A 102 -28.06 13.39 -39.31
CA LEU A 102 -28.10 14.80 -39.72
C LEU A 102 -27.72 14.97 -41.19
N ILE A 103 -26.59 14.40 -41.63
CA ILE A 103 -26.12 14.53 -43.02
C ILE A 103 -27.16 13.94 -43.98
N GLN A 104 -27.69 12.75 -43.68
CA GLN A 104 -28.72 12.12 -44.52
C GLN A 104 -30.04 12.91 -44.53
N GLY A 105 -30.44 13.48 -43.39
CA GLY A 105 -31.64 14.30 -43.28
C GLY A 105 -31.52 15.61 -44.07
N VAL A 106 -30.39 16.29 -43.96
CA VAL A 106 -30.09 17.54 -44.69
C VAL A 106 -29.97 17.26 -46.20
N ALA A 107 -29.38 16.13 -46.60
CA ALA A 107 -29.26 15.74 -48.00
C ALA A 107 -30.63 15.51 -48.67
N ARG A 108 -31.63 15.04 -47.91
CA ARG A 108 -33.01 14.85 -48.42
C ARG A 108 -33.82 16.14 -48.47
N ASN A 109 -33.65 17.02 -47.49
CA ASN A 109 -34.40 18.28 -47.42
C ASN A 109 -33.55 19.40 -46.81
N PRO A 110 -32.82 20.18 -47.63
CA PRO A 110 -31.90 21.20 -47.14
C PRO A 110 -32.59 22.41 -46.51
N SER A 111 -33.88 22.64 -46.81
CA SER A 111 -34.69 23.72 -46.23
C SER A 111 -34.88 23.60 -44.71
N LEU A 112 -34.87 22.37 -44.17
CA LEU A 112 -35.07 22.09 -42.75
C LEU A 112 -33.75 22.00 -41.96
N ARG A 113 -32.61 22.32 -42.59
CA ARG A 113 -31.27 22.19 -42.00
C ARG A 113 -31.14 22.86 -40.64
N GLY A 114 -31.72 24.05 -40.46
CA GLY A 114 -31.62 24.80 -39.18
C GLY A 114 -32.28 24.06 -38.01
N GLN A 115 -33.45 23.46 -38.24
CA GLN A 115 -34.18 22.71 -37.21
C GLN A 115 -33.53 21.34 -36.96
N LEU A 116 -33.13 20.63 -38.03
CA LEU A 116 -32.42 19.36 -37.89
C LEU A 116 -31.08 19.54 -37.16
N PHE A 117 -30.36 20.64 -37.39
CA PHE A 117 -29.13 20.94 -36.69
C PHE A 117 -29.37 21.18 -35.18
N GLN A 118 -30.44 21.88 -34.81
CA GLN A 118 -30.80 22.05 -33.38
C GLN A 118 -31.10 20.71 -32.71
N TYR A 119 -31.84 19.81 -33.36
CA TYR A 119 -32.09 18.46 -32.83
C TYR A 119 -30.83 17.61 -32.77
N ALA A 120 -29.94 17.72 -33.76
CA ALA A 120 -28.66 17.02 -33.76
C ALA A 120 -27.74 17.53 -32.64
N VAL A 121 -27.69 18.83 -32.37
CA VAL A 121 -26.90 19.39 -31.26
C VAL A 121 -27.47 18.94 -29.91
N LEU A 122 -28.79 18.88 -29.75
CA LEU A 122 -29.44 18.32 -28.56
C LEU A 122 -29.05 16.86 -28.35
N GLY A 123 -29.12 16.05 -29.42
CA GLY A 123 -28.74 14.63 -29.39
C GLY A 123 -27.25 14.43 -29.09
N PHE A 124 -26.38 15.26 -29.68
CA PHE A 124 -24.94 15.29 -29.40
C PHE A 124 -24.67 15.63 -27.93
N ALA A 125 -25.33 16.65 -27.38
CA ALA A 125 -25.16 17.04 -25.99
C ALA A 125 -25.57 15.92 -25.03
N PHE A 126 -26.63 15.17 -25.34
CA PHE A 126 -27.06 14.03 -24.53
C PHE A 126 -26.08 12.85 -24.65
N ALA A 127 -25.58 12.56 -25.86
CA ALA A 127 -24.55 11.55 -26.06
C ALA A 127 -23.28 11.88 -25.26
N GLU A 128 -22.81 13.13 -25.32
CA GLU A 128 -21.67 13.62 -24.52
C GLU A 128 -21.95 13.56 -23.02
N ALA A 129 -23.16 13.94 -22.57
CA ALA A 129 -23.52 13.86 -21.15
C ALA A 129 -23.38 12.43 -20.62
N THR A 130 -23.82 11.42 -21.38
CA THR A 130 -23.64 10.02 -20.99
C THR A 130 -22.18 9.56 -21.02
N GLY A 131 -21.38 10.07 -21.97
CA GLY A 131 -19.94 9.82 -22.02
C GLY A 131 -19.19 10.40 -20.83
N LEU A 132 -19.43 11.69 -20.54
CA LEU A 132 -18.83 12.36 -19.38
C LEU A 132 -19.29 11.76 -18.06
N PHE A 133 -20.53 11.25 -17.99
CA PHE A 133 -20.99 10.50 -16.82
C PHE A 133 -20.18 9.22 -16.58
N ALA A 134 -19.85 8.47 -17.64
CA ALA A 134 -18.99 7.30 -17.52
C ALA A 134 -17.56 7.68 -17.08
N LEU A 135 -16.99 8.77 -17.63
CA LEU A 135 -15.69 9.29 -17.18
C LEU A 135 -15.72 9.78 -15.73
N MET A 136 -16.80 10.41 -15.30
CA MET A 136 -16.98 10.84 -13.91
C MET A 136 -16.87 9.63 -12.97
N MET A 137 -17.53 8.52 -13.29
CA MET A 137 -17.42 7.30 -12.49
C MET A 137 -16.01 6.70 -12.51
N SER A 138 -15.34 6.72 -13.66
CA SER A 138 -13.93 6.28 -13.75
C SER A 138 -13.01 7.11 -12.84
N PHE A 139 -13.16 8.44 -12.83
CA PHE A 139 -12.37 9.30 -11.94
C PHE A 139 -12.71 9.15 -10.46
N LEU A 140 -13.98 8.91 -10.13
CA LEU A 140 -14.38 8.61 -8.75
C LEU A 140 -13.67 7.33 -8.26
N LEU A 141 -13.60 6.29 -9.09
CA LEU A 141 -12.90 5.05 -8.76
C LEU A 141 -11.37 5.20 -8.65
N LEU A 142 -10.78 6.14 -9.39
CA LEU A 142 -9.33 6.36 -9.41
C LEU A 142 -8.85 7.25 -8.25
N TYR A 143 -9.61 8.28 -7.89
CA TYR A 143 -9.15 9.34 -6.98
C TYR A 143 -9.92 9.42 -5.65
N VAL A 144 -11.12 8.84 -5.55
CA VAL A 144 -11.98 8.98 -4.36
C VAL A 144 -12.21 7.65 -3.64
N ALA A 145 -12.58 6.60 -4.39
CA ALA A 145 -12.49 5.22 -3.88
C ALA A 145 -11.04 4.93 -3.48
#